data_AF-A0A820C1K3-F1
#
_entry.id   AF-A0A820C1K3-F1
#
_cell.length_a   1.000
_cell.length_b   1.000
_cell.length_c   1.000
_cell.angle_alpha   90.00
_cell.angle_beta   90.00
_cell.angle_gamma   90.00
#
_symmetry.space_group_name_H-M   'P 1'
#
loop_
_entity.id
_entity.type
_entity.pdbx_description
1 polymer ?
#
loop_
_entity_poly.entity_id
_entity_poly.type
_entity_poly.pdbx_seq_one_letter_code
_entity_poly.pdbx_strand_id
1 'polypeptide(L)'
;MSDQHLSYHLQQQYSPLIIPTSNYKVIHVNKYTSLENLQLLIGLVQKCTQYTSDTESERSNGKLALIQIQAIPRRLPALVILIELEHLPPNNSCMYVKIKENFLFIFKSGIELYSWGDMDEELARLKDYEFFKWPILALLIDIQSYFPGCQFAGPVIQTLPHKSAHRRRTQEARSRRNCIRNNTLRIRRYQYYLQYNIYYRFTMKLVKEILRQNQIKHTHVKVADVLLIIGFKHDMLKQQYQQQLSEELFTWHNYYHQHHRHYQHHHRHQHHHRHQHHRDRRHHHSHQHHRDRRHHYHRYQHRHHEHHREQ
;
A
#
# COMPACT_ATOMS: atom_id res chain seq x y z
N MET A 1 -16.93 13.39 -1.79
CA MET A 1 -17.23 11.94 -1.70
C MET A 1 -16.06 11.27 -0.99
N SER A 2 -16.31 10.40 -0.03
CA SER A 2 -15.23 9.66 0.65
C SER A 2 -14.60 8.64 -0.32
N ASP A 3 -13.29 8.39 -0.19
CA ASP A 3 -12.54 7.45 -1.03
C ASP A 3 -13.17 6.04 -1.09
N GLN A 4 -13.92 5.67 -0.05
CA GLN A 4 -14.66 4.40 0.02
C GLN A 4 -15.83 4.31 -0.97
N HIS A 5 -16.56 5.41 -1.21
CA HIS A 5 -17.66 5.42 -2.19
C HIS A 5 -17.15 5.37 -3.63
N LEU A 6 -16.02 6.03 -3.91
CA LEU A 6 -15.37 5.97 -5.23
C LEU A 6 -14.85 4.55 -5.51
N SER A 7 -14.24 3.90 -4.50
CA SER A 7 -13.77 2.51 -4.60
C SER A 7 -14.90 1.52 -4.90
N TYR A 8 -16.05 1.65 -4.23
CA TYR A 8 -17.21 0.77 -4.46
C TYR A 8 -17.79 0.93 -5.87
N HIS A 9 -17.93 2.17 -6.35
CA HIS A 9 -18.47 2.43 -7.69
C HIS A 9 -17.53 1.93 -8.79
N LEU A 10 -16.22 2.08 -8.60
CA LEU A 10 -15.20 1.54 -9.50
C LEU A 10 -15.16 0.01 -9.45
N GLN A 11 -15.31 -0.60 -8.27
CA GLN A 11 -15.43 -2.05 -8.15
C GLN A 11 -16.66 -2.62 -8.85
N GLN A 12 -17.79 -1.90 -8.84
CA GLN A 12 -18.97 -2.34 -9.60
C GLN A 12 -18.78 -2.15 -11.10
N GLN A 13 -18.20 -1.02 -11.52
CA GLN A 13 -17.97 -0.71 -12.93
C GLN A 13 -16.92 -1.63 -13.57
N TYR A 14 -15.90 -2.03 -12.80
CA TYR A 14 -14.80 -2.89 -13.24
C TYR A 14 -14.82 -4.27 -12.59
N SER A 15 -15.95 -4.69 -12.01
CA SER A 15 -16.13 -6.04 -11.44
C SER A 15 -15.72 -7.16 -12.40
N PRO A 16 -15.94 -7.06 -13.74
CA PRO A 16 -15.46 -8.07 -14.68
C PRO A 16 -13.93 -8.24 -14.69
N LEU A 17 -13.17 -7.24 -14.22
CA LEU A 17 -11.71 -7.27 -14.16
C LEU A 17 -11.19 -7.98 -12.90
N ILE A 18 -12.02 -8.13 -11.86
CA ILE A 18 -11.62 -8.75 -10.59
C ILE A 18 -12.05 -10.22 -10.61
N ILE A 19 -11.18 -11.06 -11.16
CA ILE A 19 -11.41 -12.50 -11.25
C ILE A 19 -10.46 -13.21 -10.26
N PRO A 20 -10.96 -14.10 -9.38
CA PRO A 20 -10.09 -14.87 -8.50
C PRO A 20 -9.07 -15.69 -9.29
N THR A 21 -7.82 -15.72 -8.83
CA THR A 21 -6.73 -16.42 -9.52
C THR A 21 -6.97 -17.92 -9.67
N SER A 22 -7.78 -18.53 -8.79
CA SER A 22 -8.22 -19.92 -8.91
C SER A 22 -9.06 -20.20 -10.16
N ASN A 23 -9.61 -19.16 -10.80
CA ASN A 23 -10.39 -19.25 -12.03
C ASN A 23 -9.57 -18.89 -13.28
N TYR A 24 -8.24 -18.78 -13.15
CA TYR A 24 -7.34 -18.53 -14.26
C TYR A 24 -6.88 -19.83 -14.90
N LYS A 25 -7.03 -19.89 -16.23
CA LYS A 25 -6.30 -20.81 -17.09
C LYS A 25 -5.16 -20.04 -17.74
N VAL A 26 -3.93 -20.30 -17.30
CA VAL A 26 -2.73 -19.63 -17.82
C VAL A 26 -2.16 -20.43 -18.99
N ILE A 27 -1.85 -19.77 -20.09
CA ILE A 27 -1.18 -20.34 -21.26
C ILE A 27 0.08 -19.52 -21.55
N HIS A 28 1.23 -20.18 -21.52
CA HIS A 28 2.51 -19.59 -21.93
C HIS A 28 2.72 -19.79 -23.44
N VAL A 29 2.93 -18.68 -24.14
CA VAL A 29 3.19 -18.62 -25.57
C VAL A 29 4.67 -18.31 -25.79
N ASN A 30 5.40 -19.31 -26.29
CA ASN A 30 6.81 -19.23 -26.66
C ASN A 30 7.11 -20.25 -27.77
N LYS A 31 8.39 -20.43 -28.12
CA LYS A 31 8.87 -21.32 -29.19
C LYS A 31 8.55 -22.80 -28.97
N TYR A 32 8.16 -23.20 -27.76
CA TYR A 32 7.80 -24.58 -27.42
C TYR A 32 6.28 -24.81 -27.33
N THR A 33 5.47 -23.76 -27.43
CA THR A 33 4.01 -23.91 -27.50
C THR A 33 3.66 -24.73 -28.74
N SER A 34 2.76 -25.72 -28.64
CA SER A 34 2.37 -26.57 -29.77
C SER A 34 1.37 -25.87 -30.69
N LEU A 35 1.32 -26.31 -31.97
CA LEU A 35 0.37 -25.77 -32.95
C LEU A 35 -1.09 -25.97 -32.50
N GLU A 36 -1.38 -27.12 -31.90
CA GLU A 36 -2.68 -27.45 -31.33
C GLU A 36 -3.08 -26.46 -30.22
N ASN A 37 -2.15 -26.13 -29.31
CA ASN A 37 -2.40 -25.15 -28.27
C ASN A 37 -2.65 -23.75 -28.84
N LEU A 38 -1.94 -23.35 -29.90
CA LEU A 38 -2.19 -22.07 -30.59
C LEU A 38 -3.56 -22.05 -31.29
N GLN A 39 -3.99 -23.16 -31.89
CA GLN A 39 -5.31 -23.27 -32.51
C GLN A 39 -6.44 -23.23 -31.46
N LEU A 40 -6.26 -23.94 -30.35
CA LEU A 40 -7.18 -23.85 -29.21
C LEU A 40 -7.26 -22.41 -28.68
N LEU A 41 -6.12 -21.72 -28.59
CA LEU A 41 -6.05 -20.33 -28.17
C LEU A 41 -6.87 -19.41 -29.08
N ILE A 42 -6.74 -19.58 -30.42
CA ILE A 42 -7.54 -18.81 -31.39
C ILE A 42 -9.03 -19.00 -31.14
N GLY A 43 -9.48 -20.25 -30.96
CA GLY A 43 -10.89 -20.55 -30.71
C GLY A 43 -11.42 -19.98 -29.38
N LEU A 44 -10.56 -19.81 -28.38
CA LEU A 44 -10.91 -19.18 -27.10
C LEU A 44 -10.95 -17.65 -27.22
N VAL A 45 -9.93 -17.07 -27.86
CA VAL A 45 -9.81 -15.63 -28.08
C VAL A 45 -10.99 -15.13 -28.91
N GLN A 46 -11.38 -15.81 -29.99
CA GLN A 46 -12.49 -15.39 -30.85
C GLN A 46 -13.84 -15.21 -30.14
N LYS A 47 -14.04 -15.87 -28.99
CA LYS A 47 -15.29 -15.83 -28.22
C LYS A 47 -15.36 -14.68 -27.22
N CYS A 48 -14.27 -13.94 -27.03
CA CYS A 48 -14.18 -12.83 -26.10
C CYS A 48 -14.20 -11.49 -26.84
N THR A 49 -14.77 -10.47 -26.20
CA THR A 49 -14.81 -9.09 -26.72
C THR A 49 -14.12 -8.10 -25.80
N GLN A 50 -13.62 -8.55 -24.65
CA GLN A 50 -13.02 -7.72 -23.62
C GLN A 50 -11.74 -8.38 -23.11
N TYR A 51 -10.67 -7.61 -23.00
CA TYR A 51 -9.38 -8.08 -22.49
C TYR A 51 -8.73 -7.02 -21.61
N THR A 52 -7.94 -7.45 -20.63
CA THR A 52 -6.90 -6.59 -20.06
C THR A 52 -5.56 -6.91 -20.71
N SER A 53 -4.70 -5.92 -20.84
CA SER A 53 -3.31 -6.08 -21.26
C SER A 53 -2.38 -5.38 -20.31
N ASP A 54 -1.24 -6.02 -20.08
CA ASP A 54 -0.13 -5.49 -19.29
C ASP A 54 1.18 -5.89 -19.96
N THR A 55 2.21 -5.07 -19.82
CA THR A 55 3.51 -5.33 -20.43
C THR A 55 4.64 -5.21 -19.40
N GLU A 56 5.62 -6.10 -19.50
CA GLU A 56 6.77 -6.10 -18.62
C GLU A 56 8.05 -5.92 -19.44
N SER A 57 8.87 -4.95 -19.02
CA SER A 57 10.15 -4.65 -19.65
C SER A 57 11.32 -5.23 -18.85
N GLU A 58 12.36 -5.67 -19.55
CA GLU A 58 13.59 -6.14 -18.93
C GLU A 58 14.30 -5.00 -18.19
N ARG A 59 14.71 -5.25 -16.95
CA ARG A 59 15.33 -4.22 -16.09
C ARG A 59 16.68 -3.70 -16.62
N SER A 60 17.39 -4.51 -17.39
CA SER A 60 18.76 -4.25 -17.83
C SER A 60 18.82 -3.23 -18.98
N ASN A 61 17.90 -3.33 -19.94
CA ASN A 61 17.93 -2.59 -21.19
C ASN A 61 16.60 -1.89 -21.54
N GLY A 62 15.53 -2.10 -20.74
CA GLY A 62 14.21 -1.53 -20.97
C GLY A 62 13.47 -2.11 -22.18
N LYS A 63 13.98 -3.17 -22.82
CA LYS A 63 13.27 -3.87 -23.88
C LYS A 63 12.04 -4.57 -23.34
N LEU A 64 10.99 -4.62 -24.14
CA LEU A 64 9.80 -5.37 -23.77
C LEU A 64 10.14 -6.87 -23.73
N ALA A 65 9.87 -7.52 -22.61
CA ALA A 65 10.21 -8.92 -22.40
C ALA A 65 8.97 -9.83 -22.43
N LEU A 66 7.85 -9.33 -21.91
CA LEU A 66 6.62 -10.10 -21.74
C LEU A 66 5.40 -9.23 -22.03
N ILE A 67 4.43 -9.81 -22.72
CA ILE A 67 3.07 -9.27 -22.82
C ILE A 67 2.15 -10.24 -22.07
N GLN A 68 1.34 -9.71 -21.17
CA GLN A 68 0.27 -10.43 -20.52
C GLN A 68 -1.07 -9.94 -21.08
N ILE A 69 -1.88 -10.86 -21.61
CA ILE A 69 -3.24 -10.57 -22.06
C ILE A 69 -4.19 -11.47 -21.29
N GLN A 70 -5.15 -10.88 -20.59
CA GLN A 70 -6.19 -11.62 -19.89
C GLN A 70 -7.53 -11.40 -20.58
N ALA A 71 -8.14 -12.47 -21.06
CA ALA A 71 -9.50 -12.43 -21.57
C ALA A 71 -10.50 -12.30 -20.42
N ILE A 72 -11.54 -11.49 -20.63
CA ILE A 72 -12.64 -11.29 -19.69
C ILE A 72 -13.88 -11.97 -20.30
N PRO A 73 -14.06 -13.29 -20.08
CA PRO A 73 -15.16 -14.01 -20.68
C PRO A 73 -16.48 -13.75 -19.94
N ARG A 74 -17.61 -13.94 -20.62
CA ARG A 74 -18.94 -13.95 -19.98
C ARG A 74 -19.12 -15.10 -18.98
N ARG A 75 -18.31 -16.16 -19.10
CA ARG A 75 -18.35 -17.36 -18.25
C ARG A 75 -16.92 -17.78 -17.94
N LEU A 76 -16.66 -18.11 -16.68
CA LEU A 76 -15.36 -18.60 -16.22
C LEU A 76 -15.05 -20.02 -16.78
N PRO A 77 -13.77 -20.42 -16.88
CA PRO A 77 -12.56 -19.72 -16.41
C PRO A 77 -12.10 -18.57 -17.32
N ALA A 78 -11.37 -17.61 -16.75
CA ALA A 78 -10.67 -16.58 -17.52
C ALA A 78 -9.35 -17.11 -18.06
N LEU A 79 -9.03 -16.72 -19.29
CA LEU A 79 -7.80 -17.12 -19.96
C LEU A 79 -6.75 -16.02 -19.77
N VAL A 80 -5.58 -16.38 -19.25
CA VAL A 80 -4.41 -15.49 -19.16
C VAL A 80 -3.35 -16.02 -20.13
N ILE A 81 -2.93 -15.17 -21.06
CA ILE A 81 -1.95 -15.47 -22.10
C ILE A 81 -0.68 -14.72 -21.74
N LEU A 82 0.42 -15.45 -21.55
CA LEU A 82 1.74 -14.90 -21.24
C LEU A 82 2.65 -15.12 -22.43
N ILE A 83 3.13 -14.04 -23.05
CA ILE A 83 3.84 -14.08 -24.33
C ILE A 83 5.27 -13.57 -24.12
N GLU A 84 6.23 -14.49 -24.15
CA GLU A 84 7.65 -14.22 -23.90
C GLU A 84 8.34 -13.81 -25.21
N LEU A 85 8.57 -12.51 -25.38
CA LEU A 85 8.96 -11.92 -26.68
C LEU A 85 10.33 -12.40 -27.19
N GLU A 86 11.29 -12.56 -26.27
CA GLU A 86 12.65 -13.08 -26.55
C GLU A 86 12.67 -14.60 -26.80
N HIS A 87 11.53 -15.28 -26.63
CA HIS A 87 11.40 -16.73 -26.77
C HIS A 87 10.41 -17.13 -27.84
N LEU A 88 10.02 -16.22 -28.73
CA LEU A 88 9.14 -16.53 -29.85
C LEU A 88 9.83 -17.41 -30.91
N PRO A 89 9.06 -18.20 -31.66
CA PRO A 89 9.60 -18.94 -32.81
C PRO A 89 10.02 -17.97 -33.93
N PRO A 90 10.84 -18.42 -34.92
CA PRO A 90 11.24 -17.59 -36.06
C PRO A 90 10.03 -17.00 -36.81
N ASN A 91 10.15 -15.77 -37.31
CA ASN A 91 9.05 -15.02 -37.93
C ASN A 91 8.47 -15.68 -39.20
N ASN A 92 9.25 -16.52 -39.87
CA ASN A 92 8.86 -17.30 -41.05
C ASN A 92 8.21 -18.66 -40.70
N SER A 93 8.08 -18.99 -39.40
CA SER A 93 7.48 -20.25 -38.97
C SER A 93 5.95 -20.20 -38.96
N CYS A 94 5.32 -21.35 -39.23
CA CYS A 94 3.87 -21.52 -39.10
C CYS A 94 3.36 -21.14 -37.70
N MET A 95 4.17 -21.42 -36.67
CA MET A 95 3.86 -21.07 -35.28
C MET A 95 3.77 -19.56 -35.07
N TYR A 96 4.73 -18.80 -35.63
CA TYR A 96 4.69 -17.34 -35.55
C TYR A 96 3.47 -16.76 -36.27
N VAL A 97 3.10 -17.31 -37.43
CA VAL A 97 1.86 -16.93 -38.14
C VAL A 97 0.63 -17.13 -37.25
N LYS A 98 0.55 -18.24 -36.52
CA LYS A 98 -0.57 -18.50 -35.58
C LYS A 98 -0.55 -17.58 -34.36
N ILE A 99 0.62 -17.18 -33.88
CA ILE A 99 0.73 -16.16 -32.84
C ILE A 99 0.21 -14.82 -33.37
N LYS A 100 0.64 -14.37 -34.56
CA LYS A 100 0.11 -13.17 -35.22
C LYS A 100 -1.41 -13.23 -35.38
N GLU A 101 -1.95 -14.39 -35.79
CA GLU A 101 -3.39 -14.58 -35.93
C GLU A 101 -4.15 -14.39 -34.61
N ASN A 102 -3.61 -14.87 -33.48
CA ASN A 102 -4.21 -14.61 -32.16
C ASN A 102 -4.26 -13.11 -31.86
N PHE A 103 -3.17 -12.38 -32.10
CA PHE A 103 -3.15 -10.92 -31.91
C PHE A 103 -4.15 -10.21 -32.82
N LEU A 104 -4.27 -10.60 -34.09
CA LEU A 104 -5.27 -10.03 -34.99
C LEU A 104 -6.70 -10.18 -34.44
N PHE A 105 -7.01 -11.26 -33.72
CA PHE A 105 -8.33 -11.41 -33.08
C PHE A 105 -8.51 -10.57 -31.82
N ILE A 106 -7.44 -10.31 -31.05
CA ILE A 106 -7.48 -9.49 -29.84
C ILE A 106 -7.53 -8.00 -30.19
N PHE A 107 -6.87 -7.58 -31.26
CA PHE A 107 -6.69 -6.17 -31.62
C PHE A 107 -7.60 -5.70 -32.78
N LYS A 108 -8.65 -6.46 -33.12
CA LYS A 108 -9.64 -6.10 -34.15
C LYS A 108 -10.69 -5.11 -33.64
N SER A 109 -11.41 -4.52 -34.59
CA SER A 109 -12.58 -3.69 -34.30
C SER A 109 -13.66 -4.45 -33.50
N GLY A 110 -14.32 -3.74 -32.59
CA GLY A 110 -15.35 -4.28 -31.68
C GLY A 110 -14.80 -5.00 -30.44
N ILE A 111 -13.48 -5.00 -30.26
CA ILE A 111 -12.84 -5.45 -29.02
C ILE A 111 -12.53 -4.25 -28.13
N GLU A 112 -12.77 -4.40 -26.83
CA GLU A 112 -12.35 -3.47 -25.80
C GLU A 112 -11.12 -4.02 -25.09
N LEU A 113 -10.09 -3.19 -24.97
CA LEU A 113 -8.82 -3.58 -24.40
C LEU A 113 -8.42 -2.57 -23.32
N TYR A 114 -8.35 -3.05 -22.08
CA TYR A 114 -8.10 -2.24 -20.90
C TYR A 114 -6.62 -2.35 -20.49
N SER A 115 -5.94 -1.23 -20.24
CA SER A 115 -4.58 -1.21 -19.66
C SER A 115 -4.41 -0.22 -18.55
N TRP A 116 -3.39 -0.47 -17.75
CA TRP A 116 -2.88 0.51 -16.83
C TRP A 116 -1.86 1.44 -17.50
N GLY A 117 -2.31 2.53 -18.11
CA GLY A 117 -1.47 3.49 -18.84
C GLY A 117 -1.75 3.52 -20.33
N ASP A 118 -0.99 4.37 -21.05
CA ASP A 118 -1.13 4.59 -22.48
C ASP A 118 -0.63 3.38 -23.28
N MET A 119 -1.59 2.63 -23.83
CA MET A 119 -1.32 1.43 -24.59
C MET A 119 -0.65 1.69 -25.94
N ASP A 120 -0.94 2.82 -26.58
CA ASP A 120 -0.33 3.12 -27.87
C ASP A 120 1.18 3.31 -27.69
N GLU A 121 1.60 3.95 -26.59
CA GLU A 121 3.02 4.09 -26.22
C GLU A 121 3.68 2.74 -25.90
N GLU A 122 3.02 1.87 -25.15
CA GLU A 122 3.56 0.55 -24.81
C GLU A 122 3.69 -0.37 -26.04
N LEU A 123 2.64 -0.44 -26.86
CA LEU A 123 2.58 -1.27 -28.05
C LEU A 123 3.43 -0.72 -29.20
N ALA A 124 3.77 0.58 -29.21
CA ALA A 124 4.72 1.13 -30.18
C ALA A 124 6.08 0.42 -30.16
N ARG A 125 6.47 -0.17 -29.01
CA ARG A 125 7.71 -0.96 -28.86
C ARG A 125 7.65 -2.33 -29.55
N LEU A 126 6.47 -2.76 -29.98
CA LEU A 126 6.22 -4.05 -30.63
C LEU A 126 6.12 -3.96 -32.16
N LYS A 127 6.36 -2.78 -32.75
CA LYS A 127 6.23 -2.58 -34.21
C LYS A 127 7.03 -3.60 -35.02
N ASP A 128 8.22 -3.97 -34.55
CA ASP A 128 9.11 -4.90 -35.23
C ASP A 128 8.61 -6.35 -35.26
N TYR A 129 7.66 -6.71 -34.38
CA TYR A 129 7.06 -8.05 -34.34
C TYR A 129 5.90 -8.22 -35.33
N GLU A 130 5.37 -7.12 -35.88
CA GLU A 130 4.23 -7.10 -36.81
C GLU A 130 2.96 -7.79 -36.30
N PHE A 131 2.74 -7.87 -34.99
CA PHE A 131 1.58 -8.58 -34.43
C PHE A 131 0.22 -8.00 -34.81
N PHE A 132 0.17 -6.71 -35.07
CA PHE A 132 -1.05 -5.98 -35.43
C PHE A 132 -0.75 -4.94 -36.50
N LYS A 133 -1.80 -4.54 -37.22
CA LYS A 133 -1.73 -3.42 -38.17
C LYS A 133 -1.98 -2.12 -37.41
N TRP A 134 -1.23 -1.08 -37.77
CA TRP A 134 -1.46 0.27 -37.27
C TRP A 134 -2.37 1.05 -38.25
N PRO A 135 -3.33 1.85 -37.76
CA PRO A 135 -3.70 2.01 -36.35
C PRO A 135 -4.39 0.75 -35.80
N ILE A 136 -4.23 0.52 -34.49
CA ILE A 136 -4.93 -0.57 -33.78
C ILE A 136 -6.44 -0.30 -33.85
N LEU A 137 -7.22 -1.33 -34.19
CA LEU A 137 -8.65 -1.19 -34.43
C LEU A 137 -9.50 -1.46 -33.18
N ALA A 138 -8.93 -2.12 -32.15
CA ALA A 138 -9.57 -2.29 -30.86
C ALA A 138 -9.70 -0.94 -30.13
N LEU A 139 -10.75 -0.81 -29.30
CA LEU A 139 -10.93 0.33 -28.42
C LEU A 139 -9.96 0.20 -27.24
N LEU A 140 -8.94 1.05 -27.20
CA LEU A 140 -7.94 1.08 -26.14
C LEU A 140 -8.43 1.97 -24.99
N ILE A 141 -8.53 1.41 -23.78
CA ILE A 141 -9.07 2.08 -22.61
C ILE A 141 -7.99 2.15 -21.53
N ASP A 142 -7.42 3.34 -21.32
CA ASP A 142 -6.52 3.60 -20.21
C ASP A 142 -7.30 3.70 -18.90
N ILE A 143 -7.25 2.63 -18.09
CA ILE A 143 -7.91 2.59 -16.80
C ILE A 143 -7.16 3.41 -15.74
N GLN A 144 -5.87 3.73 -15.93
CA GLN A 144 -5.07 4.50 -14.96
C GLN A 144 -5.66 5.89 -14.71
N SER A 145 -6.21 6.52 -15.75
CA SER A 145 -6.87 7.83 -15.67
C SER A 145 -8.02 7.87 -14.65
N TYR A 146 -8.68 6.74 -14.40
CA TYR A 146 -9.76 6.60 -13.41
C TYR A 146 -9.25 6.40 -11.98
N PHE A 147 -7.94 6.21 -11.80
CA PHE A 147 -7.29 6.05 -10.50
C PHE A 147 -6.20 7.12 -10.28
N PRO A 148 -6.55 8.41 -10.16
CA PRO A 148 -5.58 9.51 -10.05
C PRO A 148 -4.67 9.43 -8.82
N GLY A 149 -5.00 8.62 -7.81
CA GLY A 149 -4.15 8.32 -6.65
C GLY A 149 -3.16 7.16 -6.84
N CYS A 150 -3.33 6.37 -7.89
CA CYS A 150 -2.54 5.17 -8.18
C CYS A 150 -1.57 5.39 -9.36
N GLN A 151 -1.21 6.64 -9.66
CA GLN A 151 -0.19 6.92 -10.68
C GLN A 151 1.14 6.24 -10.30
N PHE A 152 1.40 5.07 -10.90
CA PHE A 152 2.71 4.45 -10.90
C PHE A 152 3.65 5.43 -11.60
N ALA A 153 4.57 6.02 -10.85
CA ALA A 153 5.62 6.86 -11.41
C ALA A 153 6.59 5.97 -12.18
N GLY A 154 6.28 5.68 -13.45
CA GLY A 154 7.17 4.98 -14.36
C GLY A 154 8.50 5.72 -14.52
N PRO A 155 9.60 5.03 -14.86
CA PRO A 155 10.88 5.65 -15.15
C PRO A 155 10.76 6.46 -16.44
N VAL A 156 10.65 7.79 -16.34
CA VAL A 156 10.78 8.68 -17.49
C VAL A 156 12.24 8.61 -17.98
N ILE A 157 12.48 7.90 -19.07
CA ILE A 157 13.77 7.88 -19.78
C ILE A 157 13.87 9.20 -20.56
N GLN A 158 14.35 10.25 -19.89
CA GLN A 158 14.78 11.47 -20.56
C GLN A 158 16.20 11.25 -21.10
N THR A 159 16.31 11.14 -22.41
CA THR A 159 17.59 11.25 -23.13
C THR A 159 18.16 12.65 -22.89
N LEU A 160 19.38 12.69 -22.34
CA LEU A 160 20.14 13.92 -22.05
C LEU A 160 20.66 14.57 -23.35
N PRO A 161 20.90 15.89 -23.31
CA PRO A 161 22.30 16.28 -23.24
C PRO A 161 22.62 17.17 -22.04
N HIS A 162 23.77 16.86 -21.45
CA HIS A 162 24.44 17.59 -20.38
C HIS A 162 24.64 19.07 -20.72
N LYS A 163 24.35 19.96 -19.76
CA LYS A 163 25.33 20.91 -19.19
C LYS A 163 24.80 21.55 -17.90
N SER A 164 25.73 21.68 -16.97
CA SER A 164 25.58 21.94 -15.55
C SER A 164 25.19 23.38 -15.22
N ALA A 165 23.98 23.56 -14.71
CA ALA A 165 23.67 24.62 -13.76
C ALA A 165 22.76 23.99 -12.69
N HIS A 166 23.07 24.21 -11.40
CA HIS A 166 22.23 23.77 -10.28
C HIS A 166 20.88 24.52 -10.28
N ARG A 167 20.02 24.25 -11.26
CA ARG A 167 18.65 24.73 -11.29
C ARG A 167 17.93 24.11 -10.10
N ARG A 168 17.39 24.96 -9.22
CA ARG A 168 16.46 24.53 -8.17
C ARG A 168 15.37 23.69 -8.83
N ARG A 169 15.28 22.42 -8.42
CA ARG A 169 14.25 21.50 -8.91
C ARG A 169 12.87 22.08 -8.68
N THR A 170 12.00 21.95 -9.67
CA THR A 170 10.59 22.31 -9.59
C THR A 170 9.91 21.57 -8.43
N GLN A 171 8.82 22.12 -7.91
CA GLN A 171 8.04 21.53 -6.83
C GLN A 171 7.55 20.12 -7.17
N GLU A 172 7.13 19.91 -8.42
CA GLU A 172 6.73 18.61 -8.96
C GLU A 172 7.88 17.60 -8.92
N ALA A 173 9.08 17.98 -9.38
CA ALA A 173 10.24 17.11 -9.33
C ALA A 173 10.64 16.73 -7.90
N ARG A 174 10.47 17.65 -6.93
CA ARG A 174 10.67 17.35 -5.50
C ARG A 174 9.59 16.39 -4.98
N SER A 175 8.33 16.61 -5.34
CA SER A 175 7.21 15.75 -4.98
C SER A 175 7.41 14.33 -5.51
N ARG A 176 7.77 14.18 -6.79
CA ARG A 176 8.10 12.89 -7.41
C ARG A 176 9.24 12.18 -6.68
N ARG A 177 10.35 12.88 -6.40
CA ARG A 177 11.47 12.29 -5.65
C ARG A 177 11.04 11.85 -4.25
N ASN A 178 10.20 12.63 -3.57
CA ASN A 178 9.69 12.27 -2.26
C ASN A 178 8.75 11.06 -2.34
N CYS A 179 7.90 10.98 -3.36
CA CYS A 179 7.04 9.83 -3.60
C CYS A 179 7.86 8.56 -3.83
N ILE A 180 8.82 8.59 -4.76
CA ILE A 180 9.74 7.47 -5.04
C ILE A 180 10.48 7.07 -3.76
N ARG A 181 11.08 8.04 -3.06
CA ARG A 181 11.78 7.78 -1.79
C ARG A 181 10.85 7.11 -0.78
N ASN A 182 9.64 7.61 -0.62
CA ASN A 182 8.66 7.06 0.31
C ASN A 182 8.20 5.66 -0.11
N ASN A 183 8.05 5.40 -1.41
CA ASN A 183 7.69 4.09 -1.92
C ASN A 183 8.82 3.08 -1.70
N THR A 184 10.07 3.45 -2.02
CA THR A 184 11.25 2.63 -1.70
C THR A 184 11.34 2.36 -0.20
N LEU A 185 11.08 3.36 0.64
CA LEU A 185 11.05 3.19 2.09
C LEU A 185 9.90 2.27 2.53
N ARG A 186 8.72 2.34 1.91
CA ARG A 186 7.60 1.42 2.17
C ARG A 186 7.95 -0.01 1.77
N ILE A 187 8.46 -0.23 0.56
CA ILE A 187 8.89 -1.56 0.07
C ILE A 187 9.93 -2.15 1.04
N ARG A 188 10.94 -1.36 1.44
CA ARG A 188 11.95 -1.81 2.40
C ARG A 188 11.38 -2.16 3.78
N ARG A 189 10.34 -1.46 4.26
CA ARG A 189 9.68 -1.79 5.55
C ARG A 189 9.00 -3.16 5.54
N TYR A 190 8.57 -3.63 4.38
CA TYR A 190 7.90 -4.92 4.21
C TYR A 190 8.79 -5.95 3.50
N GLN A 191 10.09 -5.71 3.36
CA GLN A 191 10.99 -6.68 2.76
C GLN A 191 11.19 -7.90 3.66
N TYR A 192 11.32 -7.67 4.98
CA TYR A 192 11.46 -8.72 5.99
C TYR A 192 10.36 -8.53 7.03
N TYR A 193 9.29 -9.32 6.95
CA TYR A 193 8.16 -9.21 7.88
C TYR A 193 7.72 -10.57 8.40
N LEU A 194 7.06 -10.54 9.55
CA LEU A 194 6.27 -11.64 10.09
C LEU A 194 4.81 -11.24 10.10
N GLN A 195 3.95 -12.24 9.93
CA GLN A 195 2.51 -12.10 9.89
C GLN A 195 1.88 -13.02 10.92
N TYR A 196 0.97 -12.49 11.72
CA TYR A 196 0.25 -13.22 12.77
C TYR A 196 -1.24 -12.94 12.68
N ASN A 197 -2.06 -13.96 12.92
CA ASN A 197 -3.47 -13.76 13.21
C ASN A 197 -3.60 -13.23 14.64
N ILE A 198 -4.41 -12.19 14.81
CA ILE A 198 -4.64 -11.56 16.11
C ILE A 198 -6.13 -11.52 16.43
N TYR A 199 -6.44 -11.54 17.71
CA TYR A 199 -7.78 -11.22 18.17
C TYR A 199 -8.16 -9.78 17.78
N TYR A 200 -9.31 -9.59 17.13
CA TYR A 200 -9.73 -8.33 16.49
C TYR A 200 -9.71 -7.08 17.40
N ARG A 201 -9.68 -7.25 18.73
CA ARG A 201 -9.62 -6.14 19.69
C ARG A 201 -8.20 -5.64 19.98
N PHE A 202 -7.15 -6.26 19.43
CA PHE A 202 -5.79 -5.78 19.61
C PHE A 202 -5.60 -4.41 18.97
N THR A 203 -5.35 -3.40 19.81
CA THR A 203 -4.99 -2.07 19.34
C THR A 203 -3.50 -1.98 19.03
N MET A 204 -3.13 -1.09 18.12
CA MET A 204 -1.72 -0.80 17.79
C MET A 204 -0.87 -0.48 19.03
N LYS A 205 -1.45 0.24 20.01
CA LYS A 205 -0.78 0.61 21.27
C LYS A 205 -0.44 -0.63 22.09
N LEU A 206 -1.40 -1.55 22.23
CA LEU A 206 -1.22 -2.79 22.98
C LEU A 206 -0.20 -3.72 22.31
N VAL A 207 -0.27 -3.86 20.99
CA VAL A 207 0.71 -4.65 20.22
C VAL A 207 2.14 -4.13 20.45
N LYS A 208 2.36 -2.82 20.32
CA LYS A 208 3.68 -2.22 20.55
C LYS A 208 4.19 -2.44 21.98
N GLU A 209 3.30 -2.38 22.96
CA GLU A 209 3.63 -2.64 24.35
C GLU A 209 4.07 -4.10 24.57
N ILE A 210 3.37 -5.07 23.98
CA ILE A 210 3.75 -6.48 24.02
C ILE A 210 5.12 -6.69 23.36
N LEU A 211 5.35 -6.10 22.17
CA LEU A 211 6.64 -6.19 21.50
C LEU A 211 7.78 -5.58 22.34
N ARG A 212 7.52 -4.48 23.04
CA ARG A 212 8.47 -3.83 23.94
C ARG A 212 8.80 -4.70 25.15
N GLN A 213 7.80 -5.32 25.78
CA GLN A 213 7.99 -6.23 26.92
C GLN A 213 8.84 -7.45 26.55
N ASN A 214 8.70 -7.94 25.32
CA ASN A 214 9.48 -9.07 24.79
C ASN A 214 10.82 -8.64 24.16
N GLN A 215 11.20 -7.36 24.27
CA GLN A 215 12.44 -6.80 23.72
C GLN A 215 12.60 -6.98 22.19
N ILE A 216 11.50 -6.95 21.46
CA ILE A 216 11.48 -7.18 20.00
C ILE A 216 11.68 -5.87 19.27
N LYS A 217 12.85 -5.75 18.62
CA LYS A 217 13.19 -4.61 17.77
C LYS A 217 12.49 -4.74 16.42
N HIS A 218 11.66 -3.75 16.09
CA HIS A 218 10.90 -3.71 14.84
C HIS A 218 11.09 -2.37 14.12
N THR A 219 10.93 -2.36 12.79
CA THR A 219 10.95 -1.14 11.96
C THR A 219 9.56 -0.61 11.70
N HIS A 220 8.57 -1.50 11.62
CA HIS A 220 7.20 -1.17 11.28
C HIS A 220 6.23 -2.16 11.92
N VAL A 221 5.04 -1.69 12.30
CA VAL A 221 3.94 -2.54 12.79
C VAL A 221 2.65 -2.05 12.15
N LYS A 222 1.88 -2.97 11.59
CA LYS A 222 0.55 -2.70 11.01
C LYS A 222 -0.45 -3.71 11.53
N VAL A 223 -1.61 -3.22 11.96
CA VAL A 223 -2.79 -4.04 12.24
C VAL A 223 -3.79 -3.77 11.12
N ALA A 224 -4.24 -4.82 10.45
CA ALA A 224 -5.25 -4.81 9.41
C ALA A 224 -6.29 -5.87 9.77
N ASP A 225 -7.38 -5.43 10.42
CA ASP A 225 -8.42 -6.28 10.98
C ASP A 225 -7.88 -7.36 11.94
N VAL A 226 -7.91 -8.62 11.53
CA VAL A 226 -7.40 -9.78 12.29
C VAL A 226 -5.94 -10.11 11.96
N LEU A 227 -5.27 -9.28 11.19
CA LEU A 227 -3.90 -9.50 10.74
C LEU A 227 -2.92 -8.50 11.36
N LEU A 228 -1.86 -9.02 11.96
CA LEU A 228 -0.73 -8.24 12.43
C LEU A 228 0.49 -8.49 11.55
N ILE A 229 1.06 -7.41 11.03
CA ILE A 229 2.29 -7.41 10.24
C ILE A 229 3.37 -6.68 11.02
N ILE A 230 4.48 -7.36 11.30
CA ILE A 230 5.66 -6.82 11.99
C ILE A 230 6.84 -6.82 11.03
N GLY A 231 7.34 -5.64 10.68
CA GLY A 231 8.51 -5.46 9.81
C GLY A 231 9.82 -5.36 10.59
N PHE A 232 10.88 -5.92 10.01
CA PHE A 232 12.23 -5.97 10.56
C PHE A 232 13.24 -5.31 9.62
N LYS A 233 14.40 -4.93 10.17
CA LYS A 233 15.45 -4.24 9.40
C LYS A 233 16.24 -5.19 8.49
N HIS A 234 16.47 -6.42 8.96
CA HIS A 234 17.29 -7.44 8.31
C HIS A 234 16.65 -8.82 8.52
N ASP A 235 16.91 -9.75 7.60
CA ASP A 235 16.35 -11.10 7.65
C ASP A 235 16.78 -11.90 8.90
N MET A 236 18.02 -11.73 9.37
CA MET A 236 18.49 -12.39 10.60
C MET A 236 17.63 -12.04 11.82
N LEU A 237 17.19 -10.78 11.95
CA LEU A 237 16.29 -10.39 13.06
C LEU A 237 14.91 -11.03 12.91
N LYS A 238 14.40 -11.12 11.68
CA LYS A 238 13.14 -11.81 11.40
C LYS A 238 13.24 -13.27 11.85
N GLN A 239 14.28 -13.99 11.44
CA GLN A 239 14.48 -15.40 11.80
C GLN A 239 14.64 -15.59 13.31
N GLN A 240 15.46 -14.76 13.96
CA GLN A 240 15.64 -14.77 15.42
C GLN A 240 14.31 -14.58 16.14
N TYR A 241 13.53 -13.56 15.77
CA TYR A 241 12.27 -13.25 16.44
C TYR A 241 11.13 -14.18 16.05
N GLN A 242 11.19 -14.84 14.90
CA GLN A 242 10.22 -15.86 14.51
C GLN A 242 10.22 -17.05 15.49
N GLN A 243 11.39 -17.39 16.03
CA GLN A 243 11.53 -18.44 17.05
C GLN A 243 11.10 -17.95 18.44
N GLN A 244 11.24 -16.65 18.72
CA GLN A 244 10.93 -16.06 20.02
C GLN A 244 9.44 -15.65 20.16
N LEU A 245 8.80 -15.25 19.06
CA LEU A 245 7.39 -14.86 19.01
C LEU A 245 6.51 -16.09 18.77
N SER A 246 5.97 -16.65 19.84
CA SER A 246 4.89 -17.64 19.74
C SER A 246 3.63 -17.00 19.16
N GLU A 247 2.93 -17.70 18.26
CA GLU A 247 1.62 -17.30 17.74
C GLU A 247 0.59 -17.09 18.86
N GLU A 248 0.79 -17.74 20.00
CA GLU A 248 -0.10 -17.66 21.16
C GLU A 248 -0.13 -16.25 21.78
N LEU A 249 0.88 -15.42 21.55
CA LEU A 249 1.00 -14.07 22.12
C LEU A 249 -0.15 -13.13 21.76
N PHE A 250 -0.80 -13.35 20.61
CA PHE A 250 -1.86 -12.47 20.11
C PHE A 250 -3.26 -13.12 20.14
N THR A 251 -3.44 -14.10 21.01
CA THR A 251 -4.73 -14.76 21.26
C THR A 251 -5.66 -13.91 22.12
N TRP A 252 -6.96 -14.27 22.12
CA TRP A 252 -7.97 -13.63 22.97
C TRP A 252 -7.61 -13.75 24.46
N HIS A 253 -7.03 -14.87 24.89
CA HIS A 253 -6.62 -15.09 26.28
C HIS A 253 -5.56 -14.07 26.71
N ASN A 254 -4.52 -13.91 25.88
CA ASN A 254 -3.46 -12.93 26.13
C ASN A 254 -3.95 -11.49 26.02
N TYR A 255 -4.92 -11.20 25.15
CA TYR A 255 -5.57 -9.89 25.11
C TYR A 255 -6.15 -9.50 26.47
N TYR A 256 -6.99 -10.34 27.08
CA TYR A 256 -7.62 -10.02 28.35
C TYR A 256 -6.61 -9.92 29.49
N HIS A 257 -5.61 -10.80 29.51
CA HIS A 257 -4.53 -10.73 30.50
C HIS A 257 -3.77 -9.39 30.41
N GLN A 258 -3.35 -8.99 29.21
CA GLN A 258 -2.62 -7.74 29.00
C GLN A 258 -3.48 -6.50 29.22
N HIS A 259 -4.74 -6.55 28.80
CA HIS A 259 -5.71 -5.48 29.02
C HIS A 259 -5.93 -5.26 30.52
N HIS A 260 -6.09 -6.32 31.31
CA HIS A 260 -6.25 -6.21 32.76
C HIS A 260 -5.04 -5.55 33.44
N ARG A 261 -3.81 -5.94 33.05
CA ARG A 261 -2.57 -5.31 33.55
C ARG A 261 -2.52 -3.81 33.23
N HIS A 262 -2.90 -3.43 32.01
CA HIS A 262 -2.93 -2.02 31.59
C HIS A 262 -3.94 -1.20 32.40
N TYR A 263 -5.12 -1.75 32.71
CA TYR A 263 -6.12 -1.08 33.57
C TYR A 263 -5.66 -0.91 35.00
N GLN A 264 -5.04 -1.95 35.59
CA GLN A 264 -4.49 -1.86 36.94
C GLN A 264 -3.42 -0.76 37.07
N HIS A 265 -2.56 -0.61 36.05
CA HIS A 265 -1.57 0.46 36.03
C HIS A 265 -2.21 1.85 35.97
N HIS A 266 -3.21 2.06 35.11
CA HIS A 266 -3.88 3.35 35.01
C HIS A 266 -4.62 3.75 36.29
N HIS A 267 -5.28 2.80 36.96
CA HIS A 267 -5.93 3.08 38.24
C HIS A 267 -4.94 3.49 39.33
N ARG A 268 -3.77 2.82 39.42
CA ARG A 268 -2.73 3.20 40.39
C ARG A 268 -2.22 4.63 40.16
N HIS A 269 -2.01 5.04 38.91
CA HIS A 269 -1.58 6.41 38.61
C HIS A 269 -2.67 7.46 38.89
N GLN A 270 -3.94 7.16 38.63
CA GLN A 270 -5.03 8.07 38.94
C GLN A 270 -5.22 8.27 40.44
N HIS A 271 -5.07 7.21 41.25
CA HIS A 271 -5.09 7.34 42.71
C HIS A 271 -3.92 8.19 43.23
N HIS A 272 -2.71 8.01 42.68
CA HIS A 272 -1.56 8.82 43.08
C HIS A 272 -1.74 10.31 42.74
N HIS A 273 -2.22 10.64 41.54
CA HIS A 273 -2.51 12.03 41.17
C HIS A 273 -3.63 12.66 42.00
N ARG A 274 -4.68 11.90 42.37
CA ARG A 274 -5.72 12.40 43.27
C ARG A 274 -5.17 12.71 44.67
N HIS A 275 -4.30 11.84 45.21
CA HIS A 275 -3.67 12.10 46.49
C HIS A 275 -2.70 13.29 46.45
N GLN A 276 -1.97 13.47 45.34
CA GLN A 276 -1.07 14.59 45.17
C GLN A 276 -1.83 15.91 45.02
N HIS A 277 -2.89 15.97 44.20
CA HIS A 277 -3.76 17.15 44.12
C HIS A 277 -4.44 17.49 45.46
N HIS A 278 -4.82 16.48 46.26
CA HIS A 278 -5.35 16.73 47.60
C HIS A 278 -4.30 17.26 48.57
N ARG A 279 -3.03 16.82 48.47
CA ARG A 279 -1.92 17.38 49.26
C ARG A 279 -1.62 18.83 48.84
N ASP A 280 -1.57 19.11 47.55
CA ASP A 280 -1.27 20.45 47.04
C ASP A 280 -2.40 21.45 47.35
N ARG A 281 -3.67 21.01 47.29
CA ARG A 281 -4.81 21.83 47.75
C ARG A 281 -4.74 22.13 49.25
N ARG A 282 -4.29 21.18 50.09
CA ARG A 282 -4.08 21.44 51.53
C ARG A 282 -2.95 22.44 51.76
N HIS A 283 -1.86 22.39 50.99
CA HIS A 283 -0.78 23.38 51.06
C HIS A 283 -1.18 24.77 50.54
N HIS A 284 -2.04 24.86 49.52
CA HIS A 284 -2.56 26.15 49.07
C HIS A 284 -3.51 26.78 50.09
N HIS A 285 -4.41 26.01 50.72
CA HIS A 285 -5.27 26.55 51.79
C HIS A 285 -4.49 26.99 53.05
N SER A 286 -3.40 26.31 53.41
CA SER A 286 -2.58 26.76 54.54
C SER A 286 -1.84 28.07 54.25
N HIS A 287 -1.40 28.30 53.01
CA HIS A 287 -0.80 29.58 52.61
C HIS A 287 -1.81 30.72 52.45
N GLN A 288 -3.03 30.42 52.02
CA GLN A 288 -4.09 31.43 51.89
C GLN A 288 -4.56 31.93 53.27
N HIS A 289 -4.74 31.02 54.23
CA HIS A 289 -5.01 31.40 55.63
C HIS A 289 -3.88 32.23 56.27
N HIS A 290 -2.61 31.99 55.90
CA HIS A 290 -1.49 32.80 56.40
C HIS A 290 -1.43 34.20 55.78
N ARG A 291 -1.82 34.36 54.50
CA ARG A 291 -1.95 35.68 53.85
C ARG A 291 -3.11 36.49 54.43
N ASP A 292 -4.26 35.86 54.67
CA ASP A 292 -5.42 36.55 55.23
C ASP A 292 -5.18 37.00 56.68
N ARG A 293 -4.44 36.22 57.49
CA ARG A 293 -4.02 36.64 58.84
C ARG A 293 -3.05 37.83 58.83
N ARG A 294 -2.16 37.95 57.83
CA ARG A 294 -1.26 39.12 57.69
C ARG A 294 -2.02 40.39 57.30
N HIS A 295 -3.01 40.29 56.42
CA HIS A 295 -3.86 41.44 56.08
C HIS A 295 -4.75 41.90 57.23
N HIS A 296 -5.20 40.97 58.08
CA HIS A 296 -6.01 41.32 59.25
C HIS A 296 -5.20 42.04 60.35
N TYR A 297 -3.91 41.72 60.51
CA TYR A 297 -3.02 42.40 61.46
C TYR A 297 -2.66 43.83 61.01
N HIS A 298 -2.42 44.04 59.71
CA HIS A 298 -2.15 45.39 59.18
C HIS A 298 -3.36 46.33 59.30
N ARG A 299 -4.59 45.83 59.14
CA ARG A 299 -5.80 46.64 59.36
C ARG A 299 -6.03 47.02 60.83
N TYR A 300 -5.61 46.18 61.77
CA TYR A 300 -5.72 46.48 63.21
C TYR A 300 -4.71 47.55 63.67
N GLN A 301 -3.47 47.52 63.15
CA GLN A 301 -2.49 48.56 63.46
C GLN A 301 -2.85 49.93 62.85
N HIS A 302 -3.50 49.96 61.67
CA HIS A 302 -3.93 51.22 61.08
C HIS A 302 -5.06 51.90 61.88
N ARG A 303 -6.01 51.14 62.45
CA ARG A 303 -7.08 51.70 63.29
C ARG A 303 -6.60 52.19 64.65
N HIS A 304 -5.56 51.59 65.22
CA HIS A 304 -5.00 52.06 66.49
C HIS A 304 -4.22 53.38 66.35
N HIS A 305 -3.71 53.71 65.17
CA HIS A 305 -3.04 54.99 64.93
C HIS A 305 -4.00 56.15 64.65
N GLU A 306 -5.22 55.89 64.15
CA GLU A 306 -6.22 56.94 63.94
C GLU A 306 -6.82 57.42 65.27
N HIS A 307 -7.00 56.54 66.26
CA HIS A 307 -7.54 56.93 67.57
C HIS A 307 -6.62 57.81 68.43
N HIS A 308 -5.33 57.92 68.11
CA HIS A 308 -4.39 58.80 68.83
C HIS A 308 -4.20 60.16 68.17
N ARG A 309 -4.88 60.46 67.06
CA ARG A 309 -4.87 61.79 66.44
C ARG A 309 -6.08 62.66 66.80
N GLU A 310 -7.02 62.14 67.59
CA GLU A 310 -8.23 62.85 68.03
C GLU A 310 -8.24 63.15 69.54
N GLN A 311 -7.07 63.21 70.19
CA GLN A 311 -6.92 63.74 71.55
C GLN A 311 -6.00 64.95 71.58
#